data_AF-A0A9P0P9J7-F1
#
_entry.id   AF-A0A9P0P9J7-F1
#
_cell.length_a   1.000
_cell.length_b   1.000
_cell.length_c   1.000
_cell.angle_alpha   90.00
_cell.angle_beta   90.00
_cell.angle_gamma   90.00
#
_symmetry.space_group_name_H-M   'P 1'
#
loop_
_entity.id
_entity.type
_entity.pdbx_description
1 polymer ?
#
loop_
_entity_poly.entity_id
_entity_poly.type
_entity_poly.pdbx_seq_one_letter_code
_entity_poly.pdbx_strand_id
1 'polypeptide(L)'
;MGDKGENAGGCTMNNNGNQNQDELILAQQRQIEKEISESVPLVGDLEPVTSLDKEYSTDNVYLEKVKDLASKYKHIRRTRPDGNCFFRAFSYANIERLLESQNEFNEFYQVAESSKAILVDLGFPQFTVEDFYDTMI
;
A
#
# COMPACT_ATOMS: atom_id res chain seq x y z
N MET A 1 -55.66 -33.40 22.63
CA MET A 1 -55.00 -32.15 23.08
C MET A 1 -53.78 -32.60 23.87
N GLY A 2 -52.54 -32.42 23.45
CA GLY A 2 -51.90 -31.25 22.87
C GLY A 2 -50.55 -31.18 23.55
N ASP A 3 -49.56 -31.75 22.88
CA ASP A 3 -48.13 -31.78 23.21
C ASP A 3 -47.56 -30.38 23.48
N LYS A 4 -46.68 -30.26 24.48
CA LYS A 4 -45.71 -29.16 24.59
C LYS A 4 -44.40 -29.73 25.14
N GLY A 5 -43.68 -30.38 24.24
CA GLY A 5 -42.28 -30.73 24.40
C GLY A 5 -41.39 -29.52 24.68
N GLU A 6 -40.38 -29.77 25.50
CA GLU A 6 -39.25 -28.91 25.77
C GLU A 6 -38.49 -28.64 24.46
N ASN A 7 -38.54 -27.39 23.98
CA ASN A 7 -37.65 -26.95 22.91
C ASN A 7 -36.37 -26.41 23.53
N ALA A 8 -35.44 -27.31 23.82
CA ALA A 8 -34.04 -26.96 24.00
C ALA A 8 -33.54 -26.40 22.67
N GLY A 9 -33.50 -25.07 22.57
CA GLY A 9 -32.88 -24.36 21.46
C GLY A 9 -31.39 -24.67 21.43
N GLY A 10 -31.04 -25.79 20.80
CA GLY A 10 -29.68 -26.16 20.48
C GLY A 10 -29.10 -25.08 19.58
N CYS A 11 -28.13 -24.33 20.11
CA CYS A 11 -27.24 -23.54 19.29
C CYS A 11 -26.48 -24.54 18.42
N THR A 12 -26.84 -24.63 17.15
CA THR A 12 -26.13 -25.45 16.17
C THR A 12 -24.74 -24.85 16.02
N MET A 13 -23.82 -25.29 16.86
CA MET A 13 -22.40 -25.05 16.67
C MET A 13 -22.03 -25.73 15.35
N ASN A 14 -21.91 -24.93 14.28
CA ASN A 14 -21.30 -25.39 13.04
C ASN A 14 -19.88 -25.81 13.39
N ASN A 15 -19.72 -27.10 13.63
CA ASN A 15 -18.44 -27.73 13.92
C ASN A 15 -17.67 -27.85 12.61
N ASN A 16 -17.23 -26.72 12.06
CA ASN A 16 -16.30 -26.66 10.93
C ASN A 16 -14.86 -26.84 11.44
N GLY A 17 -14.64 -27.87 12.27
CA GLY A 17 -13.36 -28.21 12.88
C GLY A 17 -12.33 -28.78 11.91
N ASN A 18 -12.36 -28.40 10.63
CA ASN A 18 -11.48 -28.97 9.61
C ASN A 18 -11.02 -27.98 8.51
N GLN A 19 -11.18 -26.68 8.72
CA GLN A 19 -10.58 -25.67 7.84
C GLN A 19 -9.57 -24.85 8.62
N ASN A 20 -8.34 -24.81 8.14
CA ASN A 20 -7.30 -23.95 8.67
C ASN A 20 -7.71 -22.48 8.38
N GLN A 21 -8.13 -21.76 9.42
CA GLN A 21 -8.62 -20.38 9.28
C GLN A 21 -7.55 -19.45 8.71
N ASP A 22 -6.28 -19.66 9.06
CA ASP A 22 -5.17 -18.86 8.54
C ASP A 22 -5.02 -19.04 7.02
N GLU A 23 -5.21 -20.26 6.51
CA GLU A 23 -5.17 -20.51 5.07
C GLU A 23 -6.30 -19.79 4.33
N LEU A 24 -7.50 -19.75 4.91
CA LEU A 24 -8.64 -19.03 4.34
C LEU A 24 -8.42 -17.51 4.34
N ILE A 25 -7.85 -16.96 5.42
CA ILE A 25 -7.51 -15.53 5.53
C ILE A 25 -6.44 -15.16 4.50
N LEU A 26 -5.38 -15.97 4.38
CA LEU A 26 -4.32 -15.75 3.39
C LEU A 26 -4.85 -15.85 1.96
N ALA A 27 -5.77 -16.79 1.68
CA ALA A 27 -6.40 -16.90 0.37
C ALA A 27 -7.24 -15.66 0.03
N GLN A 28 -8.01 -15.14 1.00
CA GLN A 28 -8.79 -13.92 0.82
C GLN A 28 -7.88 -12.71 0.58
N GLN A 29 -6.82 -12.55 1.36
CA GLN A 29 -5.86 -11.45 1.20
C GLN A 29 -5.24 -11.46 -0.20
N ARG A 30 -4.76 -12.63 -0.66
CA ARG A 30 -4.19 -12.76 -2.02
C ARG A 30 -5.20 -12.44 -3.11
N GLN A 31 -6.47 -12.81 -2.92
CA GLN A 31 -7.52 -12.50 -3.90
C GLN A 31 -7.77 -10.99 -3.99
N ILE A 32 -7.83 -10.29 -2.85
CA ILE A 32 -7.97 -8.83 -2.79
C ILE A 32 -6.76 -8.14 -3.44
N GLU A 33 -5.55 -8.57 -3.07
CA GLU A 33 -4.30 -8.01 -3.64
C GLU A 33 -4.24 -8.22 -5.15
N LYS A 34 -4.69 -9.38 -5.65
CA LYS A 34 -4.75 -9.69 -7.07
C LYS A 34 -5.70 -8.74 -7.81
N GLU A 35 -6.93 -8.59 -7.32
CA GLU A 35 -7.95 -7.69 -7.90
C GLU A 35 -7.46 -6.23 -7.95
N ILE A 36 -6.79 -5.76 -6.88
CA ILE A 36 -6.17 -4.44 -6.84
C ILE A 36 -5.02 -4.35 -7.85
N SER A 37 -4.20 -5.39 -7.97
CA SER A 37 -3.03 -5.38 -8.86
C SER A 37 -3.38 -5.39 -10.34
N GLU A 38 -4.51 -5.99 -10.71
CA GLU A 38 -5.03 -6.05 -12.09
C GLU A 38 -5.65 -4.72 -12.52
N SER A 39 -6.15 -3.93 -11.58
CA SER A 39 -6.86 -2.66 -11.84
C SER A 39 -6.00 -1.41 -11.62
N VAL A 40 -5.05 -1.44 -10.68
CA VAL A 40 -4.25 -0.27 -10.30
C VAL A 40 -2.76 -0.56 -10.52
N PRO A 41 -2.02 0.23 -11.33
CA PRO A 41 -0.58 0.07 -11.49
C PRO A 41 0.14 0.39 -10.17
N LEU A 42 1.40 -0.07 -10.02
CA LEU A 42 2.20 0.27 -8.83
C LEU A 42 2.31 1.78 -8.64
N VAL A 43 2.63 2.49 -9.73
CA VAL A 43 2.70 3.95 -9.80
C VAL A 43 1.90 4.37 -11.04
N GLY A 44 0.90 5.23 -10.85
CA GLY A 44 0.05 5.74 -11.92
C GLY A 44 0.69 6.89 -12.69
N ASP A 45 -0.03 7.40 -13.68
CA ASP A 45 0.38 8.56 -14.46
C ASP A 45 0.32 9.86 -13.66
N LEU A 46 0.94 10.91 -14.20
CA LEU A 46 0.85 12.25 -13.65
C LEU A 46 -0.47 12.87 -14.12
N GLU A 47 -1.42 13.01 -13.20
CA GLU A 47 -2.76 13.52 -13.48
C GLU A 47 -2.94 14.94 -12.91
N PRO A 48 -3.80 15.79 -13.48
CA PRO A 48 -4.17 17.03 -12.82
C PRO A 48 -4.89 16.75 -11.49
N VAL A 49 -4.70 17.58 -10.46
CA VAL A 49 -5.37 17.40 -9.15
C VAL A 49 -6.90 17.36 -9.27
N THR A 50 -7.47 18.04 -10.26
CA THR A 50 -8.90 18.03 -10.58
C THR A 50 -9.42 16.66 -11.04
N SER A 51 -8.55 15.67 -11.31
CA SER A 51 -8.97 14.30 -11.57
C SER A 51 -9.76 13.71 -10.38
N LEU A 52 -9.48 14.19 -9.16
CA LEU A 52 -10.17 13.81 -7.92
C LEU A 52 -11.64 14.24 -7.88
N ASP A 53 -12.06 15.25 -8.65
CA ASP A 53 -13.45 15.74 -8.63
C ASP A 53 -14.45 14.63 -8.98
N LYS A 54 -14.06 13.71 -9.86
CA LYS A 54 -14.90 12.58 -10.27
C LYS A 54 -15.13 11.60 -9.12
N GLU A 55 -14.11 11.38 -8.28
CA GLU A 55 -14.16 10.42 -7.16
C GLU A 55 -15.02 10.93 -6.01
N TYR A 56 -15.00 12.24 -5.79
CA TYR A 56 -15.74 12.88 -4.69
C TYR A 56 -17.00 13.62 -5.18
N SER A 57 -17.52 13.26 -6.37
CA SER A 57 -18.63 13.98 -7.02
C SER A 57 -19.90 14.11 -6.18
N THR A 58 -20.10 13.25 -5.18
CA THR A 58 -21.26 13.25 -4.26
C THR A 58 -20.98 13.90 -2.90
N ASP A 59 -19.74 14.34 -2.63
CA ASP A 59 -19.32 14.87 -1.33
C ASP A 59 -18.77 16.30 -1.46
N ASN A 60 -19.62 17.27 -1.12
CA ASN A 60 -19.28 18.69 -1.20
C ASN A 60 -18.07 19.07 -0.33
N VAL A 61 -17.88 18.41 0.83
CA VAL A 61 -16.76 18.73 1.73
C VAL A 61 -15.44 18.30 1.10
N TYR A 62 -15.40 17.13 0.47
CA TYR A 62 -14.21 16.69 -0.24
C TYR A 62 -13.97 17.49 -1.51
N LEU A 63 -15.01 17.89 -2.25
CA LEU A 63 -14.86 18.77 -3.41
C LEU A 63 -14.26 20.14 -3.06
N GLU A 64 -14.63 20.71 -1.92
CA GLU A 64 -13.99 21.94 -1.42
C GLU A 64 -12.51 21.73 -1.07
N LYS A 65 -12.15 20.58 -0.50
CA LYS A 65 -10.76 20.20 -0.24
C LYS A 65 -9.96 20.00 -1.52
N VAL A 66 -10.55 19.40 -2.56
CA VAL A 66 -9.90 19.25 -3.87
C VAL A 66 -9.64 20.63 -4.49
N LYS A 67 -10.57 21.58 -4.38
CA LYS A 67 -10.35 22.97 -4.83
C LYS A 67 -9.20 23.65 -4.10
N ASP A 68 -9.13 23.54 -2.77
CA ASP A 68 -7.99 24.07 -2.00
C ASP A 68 -6.68 23.40 -2.41
N LEU A 69 -6.67 22.08 -2.61
CA LEU A 69 -5.49 21.34 -3.03
C LEU A 69 -5.02 21.74 -4.42
N ALA A 70 -5.94 21.91 -5.38
CA ALA A 70 -5.65 22.34 -6.74
C ALA A 70 -5.10 23.77 -6.82
N SER A 71 -5.34 24.60 -5.79
CA SER A 71 -4.71 25.93 -5.69
C SER A 71 -3.21 25.87 -5.35
N LYS A 72 -2.75 24.77 -4.74
CA LYS A 72 -1.37 24.57 -4.25
C LYS A 72 -0.56 23.65 -5.15
N TYR A 73 -1.19 22.61 -5.68
CA TYR A 73 -0.55 21.57 -6.47
C TYR A 73 -1.24 21.43 -7.82
N LYS A 74 -0.43 21.32 -8.89
CA LYS A 74 -0.94 21.18 -10.25
C LYS A 74 -1.32 19.74 -10.58
N HIS A 75 -0.53 18.81 -10.09
CA HIS A 75 -0.64 17.40 -10.45
C HIS A 75 -0.60 16.49 -9.22
N ILE A 76 -1.11 15.28 -9.39
CA ILE A 76 -1.07 14.17 -8.45
C ILE A 76 -0.64 12.90 -9.20
N ARG A 77 0.07 12.02 -8.50
CA ARG A 77 0.41 10.67 -8.97
C ARG A 77 -0.10 9.65 -7.96
N ARG A 78 -0.89 8.69 -8.42
CA ARG A 78 -1.48 7.65 -7.55
C ARG A 78 -0.53 6.48 -7.37
N THR A 79 -0.58 5.83 -6.21
CA THR A 79 0.11 4.57 -5.95
C THR A 79 -0.88 3.48 -5.60
N ARG A 80 -0.56 2.23 -5.96
CA ARG A 80 -1.39 1.07 -5.61
C ARG A 80 -1.71 1.02 -4.11
N PRO A 81 -2.97 0.78 -3.70
CA PRO A 81 -3.34 0.64 -2.29
C PRO A 81 -3.03 -0.76 -1.76
N ASP A 82 -1.76 -1.14 -1.69
CA ASP A 82 -1.26 -2.48 -1.34
C ASP A 82 -0.51 -2.53 0.00
N GLY A 83 -0.71 -1.54 0.87
CA GLY A 83 0.02 -1.40 2.13
C GLY A 83 1.43 -0.82 1.99
N ASN A 84 2.00 -0.77 0.78
CA ASN A 84 3.33 -0.19 0.51
C ASN A 84 3.25 1.22 -0.11
N CYS A 85 2.05 1.80 -0.19
CA CYS A 85 1.80 3.07 -0.89
C CYS A 85 2.69 4.23 -0.38
N PHE A 86 2.95 4.33 0.92
CA PHE A 86 3.83 5.36 1.48
C PHE A 86 5.26 5.22 0.97
N PHE A 87 5.89 4.06 1.17
CA PHE A 87 7.28 3.82 0.73
C PHE A 87 7.40 4.00 -0.78
N ARG A 88 6.39 3.56 -1.54
CA ARG A 88 6.35 3.69 -2.99
C ARG A 88 6.26 5.15 -3.44
N ALA A 89 5.33 5.93 -2.86
CA ALA A 89 5.17 7.34 -3.19
C ALA A 89 6.40 8.16 -2.79
N PHE A 90 6.93 7.90 -1.59
CA PHE A 90 8.13 8.54 -1.08
C PHE A 90 9.34 8.28 -1.98
N SER A 91 9.65 7.01 -2.26
CA SER A 91 10.82 6.67 -3.07
C SER A 91 10.68 7.19 -4.50
N TYR A 92 9.51 7.05 -5.14
CA TYR A 92 9.32 7.54 -6.51
C TYR A 92 9.50 9.06 -6.59
N ALA A 93 8.83 9.82 -5.73
CA ALA A 93 8.91 11.28 -5.74
C ALA A 93 10.33 11.79 -5.41
N ASN A 94 11.03 11.12 -4.50
CA ASN A 94 12.42 11.47 -4.19
C ASN A 94 13.34 11.19 -5.39
N ILE A 95 13.24 10.01 -6.01
CA ILE A 95 14.07 9.67 -7.17
C ILE A 95 13.77 10.63 -8.34
N GLU A 96 12.49 10.89 -8.64
CA GLU A 96 12.07 11.85 -9.68
C GLU A 96 12.70 13.24 -9.45
N ARG A 97 12.72 13.72 -8.20
CA ARG A 97 13.39 14.97 -7.83
C ARG A 97 14.91 14.92 -7.99
N LEU A 98 15.55 13.81 -7.64
CA LEU A 98 17.01 13.65 -7.76
C LEU A 98 17.48 13.64 -9.22
N LEU A 99 16.61 13.28 -10.18
CA LEU A 99 16.92 13.40 -11.61
C LEU A 99 17.16 14.84 -12.06
N GLU A 100 16.67 15.84 -11.31
CA GLU A 100 16.82 17.25 -11.64
C GLU A 100 18.16 17.85 -11.15
N SER A 101 18.86 17.18 -10.23
CA SER A 101 20.07 17.71 -9.59
C SER A 101 21.12 16.64 -9.34
N GLN A 102 22.20 16.66 -10.13
CA GLN A 102 23.33 15.73 -9.98
C GLN A 102 24.01 15.84 -8.60
N ASN A 103 24.08 17.05 -8.03
CA ASN A 103 24.72 17.24 -6.73
C ASN A 103 23.91 16.55 -5.62
N GLU A 104 22.60 16.76 -5.60
CA GLU A 104 21.72 16.10 -4.61
C GLU A 104 21.67 14.59 -4.82
N PHE A 105 21.71 14.13 -6.08
CA PHE A 105 21.84 12.70 -6.38
C PHE A 105 23.13 12.13 -5.79
N ASN A 106 24.27 12.80 -5.96
CA ASN A 106 25.55 12.32 -5.43
C ASN A 106 25.54 12.27 -3.89
N GLU A 107 24.95 13.25 -3.22
CA GLU A 107 24.78 13.25 -1.76
C GLU A 107 23.89 12.10 -1.29
N PHE A 108 22.75 11.89 -1.96
CA PHE A 108 21.87 10.76 -1.69
C PHE A 108 22.59 9.42 -1.90
N TYR A 109 23.31 9.28 -3.02
CA TYR A 109 24.02 8.06 -3.38
C TYR A 109 25.07 7.68 -2.33
N GLN A 110 25.85 8.63 -1.83
CA GLN A 110 26.85 8.37 -0.77
C GLN A 110 26.21 7.84 0.51
N VAL A 111 25.06 8.41 0.91
CA VAL A 111 24.31 7.93 2.07
C VAL A 111 23.73 6.54 1.79
N ALA A 112 23.14 6.33 0.62
CA ALA A 112 22.57 5.05 0.21
C ALA A 112 23.64 3.95 0.16
N GLU A 113 24.82 4.23 -0.38
CA GLU A 113 25.94 3.29 -0.52
C GLU A 113 26.44 2.80 0.85
N SER A 114 26.55 3.71 1.83
CA SER A 114 26.96 3.36 3.19
C SER A 114 25.89 2.61 4.01
N SER A 115 24.63 2.64 3.57
CA SER A 115 23.50 2.10 4.35
C SER A 115 23.56 0.59 4.57
N LYS A 116 24.09 -0.19 3.61
CA LYS A 116 24.23 -1.64 3.77
C LYS A 116 25.13 -1.99 4.96
N ALA A 117 26.30 -1.37 5.04
CA ALA A 117 27.24 -1.61 6.12
C ALA A 117 26.62 -1.27 7.49
N ILE A 118 25.89 -0.14 7.56
CA ILE A 118 25.18 0.26 8.78
C ILE A 118 24.14 -0.80 9.20
N LEU A 119 23.35 -1.33 8.25
CA LEU A 119 22.37 -2.38 8.56
C LEU A 119 23.05 -3.67 9.04
N VAL A 120 24.15 -4.07 8.41
CA VAL A 120 24.91 -5.26 8.82
C VAL A 120 25.50 -5.07 10.23
N ASP A 121 26.06 -3.90 10.53
CA ASP A 121 26.61 -3.57 11.85
C ASP A 121 25.52 -3.55 12.95
N LEU A 122 24.28 -3.22 12.58
CA LEU A 122 23.10 -3.31 13.45
C LEU A 122 22.56 -4.74 13.62
N GLY A 123 23.20 -5.73 12.99
CA GLY A 123 22.87 -7.15 13.13
C GLY A 123 21.87 -7.68 12.11
N PHE A 124 21.55 -6.92 11.05
CA PHE A 124 20.76 -7.46 9.95
C PHE A 124 21.61 -8.48 9.16
N PRO A 125 21.04 -9.62 8.72
CA PRO A 125 21.80 -10.61 7.98
C PRO A 125 22.26 -10.06 6.64
N GLN A 126 23.58 -10.02 6.42
CA GLN A 126 24.18 -9.47 5.20
C GLN A 126 23.58 -10.07 3.93
N PHE A 127 23.50 -11.41 3.87
CA PHE A 127 22.99 -12.14 2.71
C PHE A 127 21.57 -11.70 2.32
N THR A 128 20.69 -11.39 3.28
CA THR A 128 19.32 -10.98 2.95
C THR A 128 19.20 -9.50 2.64
N VAL A 129 20.06 -8.65 3.21
CA VAL A 129 20.05 -7.20 2.94
C VAL A 129 20.66 -6.88 1.58
N GLU A 130 21.65 -7.67 1.15
CA GLU A 130 22.37 -7.48 -0.11
C GLU A 130 21.44 -7.48 -1.33
N ASP A 131 20.51 -8.43 -1.41
CA ASP A 131 19.54 -8.51 -2.51
C ASP A 131 18.69 -7.22 -2.66
N PHE A 132 18.26 -6.61 -1.55
CA PHE A 132 17.49 -5.38 -1.58
C PHE A 132 18.36 -4.15 -1.87
N TYR A 133 19.59 -4.14 -1.34
CA TYR A 133 20.54 -3.07 -1.57
C TYR A 133 20.95 -2.98 -3.04
N ASP A 134 21.24 -4.11 -3.68
CA ASP A 134 21.64 -4.19 -5.09
C ASP A 134 20.52 -3.75 -6.05
N THR A 135 19.25 -3.85 -5.61
CA THR A 135 18.11 -3.32 -6.38
C THR A 135 17.99 -1.79 -6.29
N MET A 136 18.50 -1.19 -5.21
CA MET A 136 18.35 0.24 -4.93
C MET A 136 19.44 1.11 -5.56
N ILE A 137 20.67 0.61 -5.60
CA ILE A 137 21.90 1.31 -6.06
C ILE A 137 22.06 1.18 -7.58
#